data_AF-A0A7M2XHC2-F1
#
_entry.id   AF-A0A7M2XHC2-F1
#
_cell.length_a   1.000
_cell.length_b   1.000
_cell.length_c   1.000
_cell.angle_alpha   90.00
_cell.angle_beta   90.00
_cell.angle_gamma   90.00
#
_symmetry.space_group_name_H-M   'P 1'
#
loop_
_entity.id
_entity.type
_entity.pdbx_description
1 polymer ?
#
loop_
_entity_poly.entity_id
_entity_poly.type
_entity_poly.pdbx_seq_one_letter_code
_entity_poly.pdbx_strand_id
1 'polypeptide(L)'
;MVSANQPTLFDTDSDAPTSSRRNTPSIRRTRNRPPARNAGCRPTTPWQPDEHLITAAQAGQLHIRNLTQEDRSWIVAGLTARGHTAEDTAHMLRCSLRLIKQIRAHPMTAVSLYAQTIAAEVEAARLRAKTTNRAHAYELEDLRMTAERYKKQRDDLIDQLAAQARRAEAKA
;
A
#
# COMPACT_ATOMS: atom_id res chain seq x y z
N MET A 1 47.23 6.20 -37.52
CA MET A 1 46.23 5.23 -38.02
C MET A 1 44.95 5.46 -37.25
N VAL A 2 43.96 6.03 -37.95
CA VAL A 2 42.78 6.69 -37.38
C VAL A 2 41.66 5.67 -37.26
N SER A 3 41.12 5.53 -36.05
CA SER A 3 39.98 4.67 -35.73
C SER A 3 38.69 5.27 -36.31
N ALA A 4 38.01 4.52 -37.18
CA ALA A 4 36.81 4.96 -37.86
C ALA A 4 35.57 4.84 -36.96
N ASN A 5 34.86 5.97 -36.88
CA ASN A 5 33.54 6.21 -36.31
C ASN A 5 32.49 5.15 -36.69
N GLN A 6 31.72 4.69 -35.69
CA GLN A 6 30.46 3.98 -35.91
C GLN A 6 29.34 4.97 -36.23
N PRO A 7 28.49 4.74 -37.24
CA PRO A 7 27.36 5.60 -37.58
C PRO A 7 26.17 5.38 -36.62
N THR A 8 25.69 6.46 -36.01
CA THR A 8 24.50 6.50 -35.17
C THR A 8 23.22 6.51 -36.02
N LEU A 9 22.25 5.68 -35.63
CA LEU A 9 20.97 5.35 -36.28
C LEU A 9 19.93 6.50 -36.34
N PHE A 10 20.34 7.76 -36.21
CA PHE A 10 19.45 8.91 -36.23
C PHE A 10 20.01 10.00 -37.13
N ASP A 11 19.98 9.75 -38.44
CA ASP A 11 20.05 10.76 -39.49
C ASP A 11 18.81 10.62 -40.37
N THR A 12 17.87 11.55 -40.23
CA THR A 12 16.87 11.83 -41.25
C THR A 12 16.89 13.33 -41.50
N ASP A 13 17.89 13.77 -42.26
CA ASP A 13 17.80 15.01 -43.02
C ASP A 13 16.85 14.77 -44.20
N SER A 14 15.80 15.58 -44.28
CA SER A 14 14.99 15.73 -45.49
C SER A 14 14.63 17.18 -45.62
N ASP A 15 15.50 17.90 -46.33
CA ASP A 15 15.27 19.28 -46.76
C ASP A 15 14.76 19.35 -48.21
N ALA A 16 13.77 20.23 -48.36
CA ALA A 16 13.42 21.06 -49.53
C ALA A 16 12.46 20.51 -50.63
N PRO A 17 11.83 21.39 -51.45
CA PRO A 17 11.05 22.59 -51.10
C PRO A 17 9.72 22.77 -51.90
N THR A 18 8.83 23.62 -51.36
CA THR A 18 7.90 24.59 -51.99
C THR A 18 7.12 24.27 -53.29
N SER A 19 5.78 24.21 -53.22
CA SER A 19 4.89 25.07 -54.06
C SER A 19 3.38 25.05 -53.68
N SER A 20 2.90 26.21 -53.22
CA SER A 20 1.75 26.97 -53.74
C SER A 20 0.29 26.44 -53.65
N ARG A 21 -0.49 27.23 -52.88
CA ARG A 21 -1.80 27.86 -53.21
C ARG A 21 -3.10 27.31 -52.58
N ARG A 22 -3.56 28.14 -51.62
CA ARG A 22 -4.91 28.74 -51.45
C ARG A 22 -6.04 27.84 -50.95
N ASN A 23 -6.46 28.10 -49.71
CA ASN A 23 -7.81 28.61 -49.47
C ASN A 23 -7.87 29.45 -48.19
N THR A 24 -8.35 30.68 -48.35
CA THR A 24 -8.51 31.73 -47.33
C THR A 24 -9.82 31.52 -46.59
N PRO A 25 -9.86 31.40 -45.25
CA PRO A 25 -11.11 31.50 -44.52
C PRO A 25 -11.47 32.96 -44.20
N SER A 26 -12.73 33.28 -44.48
CA SER A 26 -13.41 34.56 -44.25
C SER A 26 -13.26 35.07 -42.82
N ILE A 27 -12.67 36.26 -42.69
CA ILE A 27 -12.63 37.06 -41.46
C ILE A 27 -14.05 37.55 -41.17
N ARG A 28 -14.77 36.90 -40.25
CA ARG A 28 -15.86 37.54 -39.51
C ARG A 28 -15.34 38.00 -38.15
N ARG A 29 -14.90 39.26 -38.10
CA ARG A 29 -14.72 40.02 -36.87
C ARG A 29 -16.09 40.22 -36.21
N THR A 30 -16.34 39.48 -35.13
CA THR A 30 -17.28 39.91 -34.08
C THR A 30 -16.49 40.12 -32.79
N ARG A 31 -16.18 41.41 -32.57
CA ARG A 31 -15.98 42.15 -31.31
C ARG A 31 -15.58 41.36 -30.05
N ASN A 32 -14.34 41.58 -29.62
CA ASN A 32 -13.94 41.87 -28.23
C ASN A 32 -14.68 41.09 -27.12
N ARG A 33 -14.47 39.76 -27.06
CA ARG A 33 -14.53 39.05 -25.78
C ARG A 33 -13.08 38.96 -25.28
N PRO A 34 -12.72 39.54 -24.12
CA PRO A 34 -11.41 39.25 -23.53
C PRO A 34 -11.28 37.72 -23.41
N PRO A 35 -10.11 37.11 -23.69
CA PRO A 35 -9.94 35.70 -23.40
C PRO A 35 -10.27 35.56 -21.92
N ALA A 36 -11.23 34.69 -21.60
CA ALA A 36 -11.54 34.38 -20.21
C ALA A 36 -10.21 33.93 -19.59
N ARG A 37 -9.58 34.84 -18.84
CA ARG A 37 -8.39 34.55 -18.04
C ARG A 37 -8.74 33.33 -17.23
N ASN A 38 -8.10 32.21 -17.56
CA ASN A 38 -7.99 30.98 -16.77
C ASN A 38 -9.05 30.92 -15.67
N ALA A 39 -10.28 30.58 -16.05
CA ALA A 39 -11.35 30.35 -15.09
C ALA A 39 -10.87 29.22 -14.17
N GLY A 40 -10.40 29.63 -12.99
CA GLY A 40 -9.83 28.86 -11.90
C GLY A 40 -9.53 27.39 -12.20
N CYS A 41 -8.24 27.06 -12.33
CA CYS A 41 -7.77 25.80 -11.77
C CYS A 41 -8.10 25.83 -10.28
N ARG A 42 -9.35 25.54 -9.90
CA ARG A 42 -9.64 25.15 -8.52
C ARG A 42 -8.68 24.00 -8.26
N PRO A 43 -7.84 24.08 -7.21
CA PRO A 43 -7.06 22.92 -6.84
C PRO A 43 -8.06 21.80 -6.60
N THR A 44 -8.13 20.83 -7.51
CA THR A 44 -8.80 19.57 -7.25
C THR A 44 -8.03 18.98 -6.10
N THR A 45 -8.69 18.83 -4.95
CA THR A 45 -8.09 18.16 -3.81
C THR A 45 -7.44 16.88 -4.31
N PRO A 46 -6.14 16.64 -4.01
CA PRO A 46 -5.48 15.44 -4.46
C PRO A 46 -6.30 14.25 -3.97
N TRP A 47 -6.59 13.31 -4.89
CA TRP A 47 -7.34 12.12 -4.54
C TRP A 47 -6.62 11.37 -3.42
N GLN A 48 -7.40 10.85 -2.46
CA GLN A 48 -6.89 10.04 -1.36
C GLN A 48 -7.65 8.71 -1.31
N PRO A 49 -6.97 7.60 -0.99
CA PRO A 49 -7.64 6.33 -0.75
C PRO A 49 -8.57 6.40 0.46
N ASP A 50 -9.78 5.88 0.32
CA ASP A 50 -10.75 5.75 1.41
C ASP A 50 -11.05 4.26 1.68
N GLU A 51 -10.67 3.79 2.86
CA GLU A 51 -10.87 2.40 3.29
C GLU A 51 -12.34 2.06 3.51
N HIS A 52 -13.18 3.05 3.83
CA HIS A 52 -14.60 2.83 4.10
C HIS A 52 -15.39 2.51 2.82
N LEU A 53 -14.89 2.90 1.65
CA LEU A 53 -15.51 2.57 0.37
C LEU A 53 -15.55 1.06 0.12
N ILE A 54 -14.54 0.32 0.59
CA ILE A 54 -14.50 -1.13 0.36
C ILE A 54 -15.53 -1.83 1.26
N THR A 55 -15.63 -1.40 2.51
CA THR A 55 -16.66 -1.89 3.45
C THR A 55 -18.06 -1.55 2.96
N ALA A 56 -18.27 -0.34 2.45
CA ALA A 56 -19.55 0.08 1.87
C ALA A 56 -19.92 -0.72 0.60
N ALA A 57 -18.93 -1.07 -0.22
CA ALA A 57 -19.13 -1.95 -1.37
C ALA A 57 -19.58 -3.35 -0.93
N GLN A 58 -18.94 -3.93 0.10
CA GLN A 58 -19.32 -5.23 0.66
C GLN A 58 -20.73 -5.22 1.25
N ALA A 59 -21.15 -4.09 1.83
CA ALA A 59 -22.51 -3.88 2.31
C ALA A 59 -23.55 -3.62 1.19
N GLY A 60 -23.13 -3.61 -0.08
CA GLY A 60 -24.00 -3.38 -1.24
C GLY A 60 -24.61 -1.97 -1.30
N GLN A 61 -24.00 -1.01 -0.60
CA GLN A 61 -24.48 0.37 -0.48
C GLN A 61 -23.98 1.30 -1.60
N LEU A 62 -22.99 0.84 -2.38
CA LEU A 62 -22.40 1.62 -3.44
C LEU A 62 -22.98 1.27 -4.82
N HIS A 63 -23.02 2.27 -5.69
CA HIS A 63 -23.35 2.11 -7.09
C HIS A 63 -22.19 2.64 -7.93
N ILE A 64 -21.64 1.81 -8.84
CA ILE A 64 -20.42 2.12 -9.60
C ILE A 64 -20.46 3.51 -10.29
N ARG A 65 -21.64 3.93 -10.74
CA ARG A 65 -21.86 5.20 -11.47
C ARG A 65 -21.61 6.44 -10.63
N ASN A 66 -21.75 6.36 -9.31
CA ASN A 66 -21.60 7.50 -8.40
C ASN A 66 -20.14 7.72 -7.96
N LEU A 67 -19.24 6.85 -8.40
CA LEU A 67 -17.84 6.83 -7.99
C LEU A 67 -16.95 7.47 -9.06
N THR A 68 -15.87 8.12 -8.63
CA THR A 68 -14.80 8.59 -9.50
C THR A 68 -14.01 7.41 -10.10
N GLN A 69 -13.16 7.66 -11.08
CA GLN A 69 -12.38 6.60 -11.72
C GLN A 69 -11.35 5.99 -10.76
N GLU A 70 -10.79 6.84 -9.92
CA GLU A 70 -9.84 6.53 -8.86
C GLU A 70 -10.51 5.66 -7.80
N ASP A 71 -11.69 6.06 -7.30
CA ASP A 71 -12.46 5.27 -6.31
C ASP A 71 -12.86 3.89 -6.86
N ARG A 72 -13.28 3.83 -8.13
CA ARG A 72 -13.60 2.54 -8.78
C ARG A 72 -12.37 1.62 -8.80
N SER A 73 -11.21 2.16 -9.16
CA SER A 73 -9.95 1.41 -9.21
C SER A 73 -9.57 0.92 -7.81
N TRP A 74 -9.69 1.79 -6.81
CA TRP A 74 -9.39 1.51 -5.41
C TRP A 74 -10.27 0.39 -4.84
N ILE A 75 -11.59 0.47 -5.05
CA ILE A 75 -12.54 -0.54 -4.54
C ILE A 75 -12.34 -1.89 -5.24
N VAL A 76 -12.20 -1.91 -6.56
CA VAL A 76 -12.02 -3.15 -7.32
C VAL A 76 -10.70 -3.83 -6.94
N ALA A 77 -9.63 -3.06 -6.75
CA ALA A 77 -8.37 -3.57 -6.22
C ALA A 77 -8.55 -4.15 -4.82
N GLY A 78 -9.25 -3.46 -3.93
CA GLY A 78 -9.42 -3.91 -2.55
C GLY A 78 -10.33 -5.11 -2.35
N LEU A 79 -11.37 -5.24 -3.16
CA LEU A 79 -12.17 -6.45 -3.21
C LEU A 79 -11.37 -7.62 -3.78
N THR A 80 -10.53 -7.37 -4.79
CA THR A 80 -9.62 -8.39 -5.35
C THR A 80 -8.60 -8.87 -4.31
N ALA A 81 -7.96 -7.95 -3.57
CA ALA A 81 -7.01 -8.28 -2.51
C ALA A 81 -7.63 -9.12 -1.39
N ARG A 82 -8.94 -8.93 -1.13
CA ARG A 82 -9.74 -9.71 -0.18
C ARG A 82 -10.30 -11.01 -0.76
N GLY A 83 -9.95 -11.37 -2.00
CA GLY A 83 -10.33 -12.64 -2.63
C GLY A 83 -11.70 -12.66 -3.33
N HIS A 84 -12.37 -11.52 -3.49
CA HIS A 84 -13.65 -11.47 -4.21
C HIS A 84 -13.45 -11.66 -5.71
N THR A 85 -14.35 -12.42 -6.35
CA THR A 85 -14.30 -12.63 -7.80
C THR A 85 -14.78 -11.40 -8.57
N ALA A 86 -14.58 -11.38 -9.89
CA ALA A 86 -15.08 -10.28 -10.72
C ALA A 86 -16.61 -10.27 -10.77
N GLU A 87 -17.22 -11.46 -10.69
CA GLU A 87 -18.65 -11.70 -10.64
C GLU A 87 -19.24 -11.17 -9.32
N ASP A 88 -18.61 -11.50 -8.19
CA ASP A 88 -19.02 -10.98 -6.86
C ASP A 88 -18.92 -9.45 -6.83
N THR A 89 -17.82 -8.92 -7.36
CA THR A 89 -17.59 -7.46 -7.44
C THR A 89 -18.64 -6.77 -8.31
N ALA A 90 -18.99 -7.38 -9.45
CA ALA A 90 -20.04 -6.87 -10.33
C ALA A 90 -21.40 -6.84 -9.62
N HIS A 91 -21.71 -7.90 -8.85
CA HIS A 91 -22.92 -7.97 -8.05
C HIS A 91 -22.95 -6.90 -6.95
N MET A 92 -21.89 -6.80 -6.13
CA MET A 92 -21.76 -5.80 -5.06
C MET A 92 -21.92 -4.36 -5.55
N LEU A 93 -21.34 -4.03 -6.70
CA LEU A 93 -21.35 -2.68 -7.28
C LEU A 93 -22.50 -2.42 -8.25
N ARG A 94 -23.42 -3.39 -8.40
CA ARG A 94 -24.61 -3.35 -9.28
C ARG A 94 -24.27 -2.96 -10.71
N CYS A 95 -23.28 -3.65 -11.29
CA CYS A 95 -22.78 -3.35 -12.62
C CYS A 95 -22.47 -4.61 -13.43
N SER A 96 -22.09 -4.42 -14.70
CA SER A 96 -21.79 -5.56 -15.57
C SER A 96 -20.39 -6.12 -15.32
N LEU A 97 -20.23 -7.44 -15.49
CA LEU A 97 -18.93 -8.11 -15.43
C LEU A 97 -17.91 -7.50 -16.40
N ARG A 98 -18.36 -7.07 -17.59
CA ARG A 98 -17.52 -6.39 -18.58
C ARG A 98 -16.91 -5.11 -18.01
N LEU A 99 -17.70 -4.32 -17.27
CA LEU A 99 -17.21 -3.08 -16.67
C LEU A 99 -16.15 -3.36 -15.60
N ILE A 100 -16.36 -4.37 -14.74
CA ILE A 100 -15.34 -4.77 -13.75
C ILE A 100 -14.05 -5.21 -14.41
N LYS A 101 -14.12 -6.00 -15.49
CA LYS A 101 -12.93 -6.42 -16.25
C LYS A 101 -12.20 -5.23 -16.87
N GLN A 102 -12.94 -4.23 -17.37
CA GLN A 102 -12.35 -2.99 -17.89
C GLN A 102 -11.65 -2.18 -16.79
N ILE A 103 -12.27 -2.07 -15.61
CA ILE A 103 -11.66 -1.37 -14.46
C ILE A 103 -10.40 -2.13 -13.99
N ARG A 104 -10.43 -3.46 -13.95
CA ARG A 104 -9.25 -4.29 -13.60
C ARG A 104 -8.07 -4.08 -14.54
N ALA A 105 -8.33 -3.85 -15.82
CA ALA A 105 -7.28 -3.56 -16.80
C ALA A 105 -6.69 -2.14 -16.66
N HIS A 106 -7.31 -1.26 -15.86
CA HIS A 106 -6.82 0.09 -15.67
C HIS A 106 -5.54 0.12 -14.81
N PRO A 107 -4.49 0.87 -15.19
CA PRO A 107 -3.21 0.86 -14.48
C PRO A 107 -3.32 1.29 -13.01
N MET A 108 -4.24 2.21 -12.70
CA MET A 108 -4.45 2.60 -11.30
C MET A 108 -5.01 1.45 -10.44
N THR A 109 -5.75 0.52 -11.02
CA THR A 109 -6.19 -0.68 -10.28
C THR A 109 -5.01 -1.57 -9.89
N ALA A 110 -4.00 -1.69 -10.76
CA ALA A 110 -2.78 -2.45 -10.45
C ALA A 110 -1.97 -1.78 -9.32
N VAL A 111 -1.80 -0.45 -9.36
CA VAL A 111 -1.11 0.31 -8.30
C VAL A 111 -1.87 0.22 -6.97
N SER A 112 -3.19 0.38 -7.01
CA SER A 112 -4.05 0.25 -5.82
C SER A 112 -3.98 -1.15 -5.23
N LEU A 113 -3.95 -2.19 -6.07
CA LEU A 113 -3.82 -3.58 -5.63
C LEU A 113 -2.49 -3.79 -4.90
N TYR A 114 -1.39 -3.33 -5.50
CA TYR A 114 -0.07 -3.41 -4.90
C TYR A 114 0.01 -2.68 -3.54
N ALA A 115 -0.52 -1.46 -3.47
CA ALA A 115 -0.55 -0.68 -2.23
C ALA A 115 -1.33 -1.41 -1.12
N GLN A 116 -2.49 -1.97 -1.44
CA GLN A 116 -3.31 -2.69 -0.47
C GLN A 116 -2.70 -4.02 -0.05
N THR A 117 -2.02 -4.74 -0.95
CA THR A 117 -1.29 -5.96 -0.59
C THR A 117 -0.15 -5.66 0.39
N ILE A 118 0.63 -4.59 0.15
CA ILE A 118 1.69 -4.19 1.09
C ILE A 118 1.10 -3.79 2.44
N ALA A 119 0.02 -3.00 2.45
CA ALA A 119 -0.61 -2.58 3.69
C ALA A 119 -1.07 -3.79 4.52
N ALA A 120 -1.67 -4.79 3.88
CA ALA A 120 -2.09 -6.02 4.53
C ALA A 120 -0.90 -6.83 5.08
N GLU A 121 0.19 -6.93 4.33
CA GLU A 121 1.42 -7.61 4.77
C GLU A 121 2.06 -6.92 5.97
N VAL A 122 2.13 -5.59 5.95
CA VAL A 122 2.68 -4.79 7.06
C VAL A 122 1.86 -4.99 8.32
N GLU A 123 0.53 -4.93 8.23
CA GLU A 123 -0.34 -5.16 9.39
C GLU A 123 -0.24 -6.60 9.91
N ALA A 124 -0.14 -7.59 9.01
CA ALA A 124 0.09 -8.97 9.41
C ALA A 124 1.44 -9.15 10.12
N ALA A 125 2.51 -8.54 9.60
CA ALA A 125 3.83 -8.57 10.23
C ALA A 125 3.82 -7.89 11.61
N ARG A 126 3.13 -6.75 11.72
CA ARG A 126 2.96 -6.03 12.98
C ARG A 126 2.22 -6.87 14.02
N LEU A 127 1.15 -7.55 13.61
CA LEU A 127 0.39 -8.42 14.51
C LEU A 127 1.24 -9.62 14.97
N ARG A 128 1.98 -10.26 14.06
CA ARG A 128 2.92 -11.34 14.39
C ARG A 128 3.97 -10.88 15.39
N ALA A 129 4.62 -9.74 15.14
CA ALA A 129 5.61 -9.16 16.05
C ALA A 129 5.02 -8.87 17.44
N LYS A 130 3.78 -8.37 17.50
CA LYS A 130 3.09 -8.16 18.78
C LYS A 130 2.84 -9.46 19.53
N THR A 131 2.45 -10.53 18.83
CA THR A 131 2.21 -11.84 19.45
C THR A 131 3.50 -12.50 19.92
N THR A 132 4.58 -12.45 19.13
CA THR A 132 5.89 -12.99 19.52
C THR A 132 6.47 -12.25 20.71
N ASN A 133 6.38 -10.92 20.73
CA ASN A 133 6.86 -10.12 21.86
C ASN A 133 6.12 -10.46 23.16
N ARG A 134 4.82 -10.75 23.09
CA ARG A 134 4.06 -11.21 24.26
C ARG A 134 4.51 -12.59 24.72
N ALA A 135 4.74 -13.53 23.80
CA ALA A 135 5.25 -14.85 24.14
C ALA A 135 6.62 -14.75 24.84
N HIS A 136 7.55 -13.96 24.28
CA HIS A 136 8.85 -13.73 24.89
C HIS A 136 8.77 -13.05 26.27
N ALA A 137 7.81 -12.15 26.47
CA ALA A 137 7.62 -11.53 27.78
C ALA A 137 7.23 -12.56 28.86
N TYR A 138 6.38 -13.53 28.52
CA TYR A 138 6.04 -14.62 29.43
C TYR A 138 7.23 -15.56 29.69
N GLU A 139 7.96 -15.96 28.64
CA GLU A 139 9.16 -16.80 28.76
C GLU A 139 10.22 -16.16 29.65
N LEU A 140 10.47 -14.85 29.46
CA LEU A 140 11.42 -14.11 30.29
C LEU A 140 11.00 -14.09 31.76
N GLU A 141 9.71 -13.97 32.05
CA GLU A 141 9.20 -13.97 33.41
C GLU A 141 9.31 -15.34 34.06
N ASP A 142 8.97 -16.41 33.34
CA ASP A 142 9.14 -17.79 33.83
C ASP A 142 10.62 -18.11 34.13
N LEU A 143 11.53 -17.65 33.27
CA LEU A 143 12.97 -17.78 33.48
C LEU A 143 13.46 -16.98 34.68
N ARG A 144 12.90 -15.79 34.94
CA ARG A 144 13.21 -15.02 36.16
C ARG A 144 12.74 -15.75 37.41
N MET A 145 11.49 -16.22 37.42
CA MET A 145 10.91 -16.94 38.55
C MET A 145 11.63 -18.27 38.84
N THR A 146 12.09 -18.99 37.82
CA THR A 146 12.93 -20.19 38.01
C THR A 146 14.30 -19.84 38.56
N ALA A 147 14.96 -18.80 38.04
CA ALA A 147 16.24 -18.34 38.54
C ALA A 147 16.17 -17.89 40.01
N GLU A 148 15.12 -17.16 40.39
CA GLU A 148 14.88 -16.76 41.79
C GLU A 148 14.68 -17.96 42.71
N ARG A 149 13.92 -18.97 42.27
CA ARG A 149 13.74 -20.22 43.01
C ARG A 149 15.07 -20.96 43.22
N TYR A 150 15.88 -21.09 42.18
CA TYR A 150 17.18 -21.75 42.30
C TYR A 150 18.17 -20.98 43.18
N LYS A 151 18.15 -19.64 43.13
CA LYS A 151 18.94 -18.80 44.05
C LYS A 151 18.55 -19.06 45.50
N LYS A 152 17.26 -19.06 45.81
CA LYS A 152 16.76 -19.34 47.16
C LYS A 152 17.17 -20.74 47.64
N GLN A 153 17.02 -21.77 46.81
CA GLN A 153 17.45 -23.13 47.14
C GLN A 153 18.95 -23.21 47.44
N ARG A 154 19.78 -22.51 46.67
CA ARG A 154 21.23 -22.43 46.91
C ARG A 154 21.53 -21.76 48.25
N ASP A 155 20.89 -20.63 48.53
CA ASP A 155 21.12 -19.87 49.75
C ASP A 155 20.70 -20.68 51.00
N ASP A 156 19.55 -21.38 50.92
CA ASP A 156 19.09 -22.30 51.97
C ASP A 156 20.12 -23.42 52.25
N LEU A 157 20.75 -23.98 51.21
CA LEU A 157 21.79 -25.01 51.36
C LEU A 157 23.07 -24.46 52.00
N ILE A 158 23.49 -23.25 51.62
CA ILE A 158 24.64 -22.58 52.22
C ILE A 158 24.39 -22.34 53.71
N ASP A 159 23.19 -21.87 54.07
CA ASP A 159 22.80 -21.64 55.46
C ASP A 159 22.75 -22.93 56.27
N GLN A 160 22.27 -24.03 55.68
CA GLN A 160 22.29 -25.36 56.30
C GLN A 160 23.73 -25.84 56.58
N LEU A 161 24.64 -25.70 55.62
CA LEU A 161 26.04 -26.08 55.80
C LEU A 161 26.72 -25.21 56.86
N ALA A 162 26.49 -23.90 56.86
CA ALA A 162 27.01 -23.00 57.88
C ALA A 162 26.45 -23.30 59.29
N ALA A 163 25.18 -23.71 59.39
CA ALA A 163 24.60 -24.15 60.66
C ALA A 163 25.19 -25.48 61.14
N GLN A 164 25.48 -26.43 60.24
CA GLN A 164 26.14 -27.69 60.58
C GLN A 164 27.57 -27.47 61.09
N ALA A 165 28.34 -26.59 60.44
CA ALA A 165 29.69 -26.23 60.88
C ALA A 165 29.69 -25.66 62.31
N ARG A 166 28.83 -24.66 62.58
CA ARG A 166 28.68 -24.07 63.93
C ARG A 166 28.28 -25.10 65.00
N ARG A 167 27.45 -26.08 64.65
CA ARG A 167 27.06 -27.17 65.58
C ARG A 167 28.20 -28.15 65.84
N ALA A 168 29.08 -28.39 64.86
CA ALA A 168 30.24 -29.25 65.03
C ALA A 168 31.27 -28.57 65.95
N GLU A 169 31.54 -27.27 65.74
CA GLU A 169 32.41 -26.46 66.60
C GLU A 169 31.91 -26.42 68.05
N ALA A 170 30.60 -26.28 68.28
CA ALA A 170 30.03 -26.25 69.63
C ALA A 170 30.08 -27.60 70.38
N LYS A 171 30.38 -28.70 69.69
CA LYS A 171 30.50 -30.06 70.27
C LYS A 171 31.95 -30.50 70.50
N ALA A 172 32.91 -29.79 69.92
CA ALA A 172 34.35 -30.02 70.10
C ALA A 172 34.86 -29.28 71.34
#